data_AF-A0A448XPI7-F1
#
_entry.id   AF-A0A448XPI7-F1
#
_cell.length_a   1.000
_cell.length_b   1.000
_cell.length_c   1.000
_cell.angle_alpha   90.00
_cell.angle_beta   90.00
_cell.angle_gamma   90.00
#
_symmetry.space_group_name_H-M   'P 1'
#
loop_
_entity.id
_entity.type
_entity.pdbx_description
1 polymer ?
#
loop_
_entity_poly.entity_id
_entity_poly.type
_entity_poly.pdbx_seq_one_letter_code
_entity_poly.pdbx_strand_id
1 'polypeptide(L)'
;MPLSPGRAYPEQNFQMQHRIDDCLFENNQGGGVRVLSVGEMGPDFVLANTRLLNNGLALLNLTGPPGIFLRLANTPRLAVANCLVRWQAGHAIQAHLTADQVTKGTRGNITNNVLVRNHLGGVLWLTGNHFNTVNVSNNYLAHNDCGRRDVIRVAGLLVHPFGDNTVYDNRGNLILNSTAAAEGLTQGSVYRRNGFQANQALDHRRRATVFCSNARQIFEDNYFRNPANLYELWMGNQTLLK
;
A
#
# COMPACT_ATOMS: atom_id res chain seq x y z
N MET A 1 9.06 12.21 -44.42
CA MET A 1 7.89 11.41 -44.85
C MET A 1 6.75 11.70 -43.89
N PRO A 2 5.59 12.18 -44.36
CA PRO A 2 4.48 12.53 -43.48
C PRO A 2 3.72 11.26 -43.08
N LEU A 3 3.42 11.16 -41.78
CA LEU A 3 2.59 10.11 -41.20
C LEU A 3 1.14 10.30 -41.69
N SER A 4 0.55 9.25 -42.27
CA SER A 4 -0.81 9.25 -42.78
C SER A 4 -1.84 9.57 -41.68
N PRO A 5 -2.77 10.52 -41.90
CA PRO A 5 -3.91 10.79 -41.02
C PRO A 5 -5.01 9.78 -41.34
N GLY A 6 -5.07 8.66 -40.62
CA GLY A 6 -6.10 7.66 -40.94
C GLY A 6 -6.04 6.32 -40.21
N ARG A 7 -5.04 6.06 -39.35
CA ARG A 7 -5.15 4.96 -38.40
C ARG A 7 -5.82 5.48 -37.13
N ALA A 8 -7.15 5.41 -37.12
CA ALA A 8 -7.84 5.11 -35.88
C ALA A 8 -7.23 3.78 -35.40
N TYR A 9 -6.49 3.81 -34.29
CA TYR A 9 -6.14 2.57 -33.62
C TYR A 9 -7.48 1.88 -33.34
N PRO A 10 -7.76 0.70 -33.94
CA PRO A 10 -8.91 -0.05 -33.52
C PRO A 10 -8.75 -0.20 -32.02
N GLU A 11 -9.79 0.14 -31.26
CA GLU A 11 -9.85 -0.03 -29.81
C GLU A 11 -9.13 -1.33 -29.46
N GLN A 12 -7.92 -1.22 -28.90
CA GLN A 12 -7.18 -2.40 -28.43
C GLN A 12 -7.85 -2.83 -27.13
N ASN A 13 -9.03 -3.42 -27.30
CA ASN A 13 -9.81 -4.19 -26.34
C ASN A 13 -9.13 -5.53 -26.04
N PHE A 14 -7.80 -5.53 -25.85
CA PHE A 14 -7.12 -6.63 -25.20
C PHE A 14 -7.02 -6.26 -23.73
N GLN A 15 -8.11 -6.52 -22.97
CA GLN A 15 -8.02 -6.61 -21.52
C GLN A 15 -7.13 -7.82 -21.19
N MET A 16 -5.82 -7.60 -21.23
CA MET A 16 -4.85 -8.59 -20.77
C MET A 16 -4.92 -8.62 -19.25
N GLN A 17 -5.16 -9.80 -18.70
CA GLN A 17 -5.16 -10.03 -17.26
C GLN A 17 -4.08 -11.05 -16.90
N HIS A 18 -3.26 -10.70 -15.93
CA HIS A 18 -2.41 -11.64 -15.22
C HIS A 18 -3.06 -12.01 -13.89
N ARG A 19 -3.31 -13.31 -13.69
CA ARG A 19 -3.90 -13.85 -12.47
C ARG A 19 -2.96 -14.86 -11.83
N ILE A 20 -2.71 -14.69 -10.54
CA ILE A 20 -2.07 -15.67 -9.66
C ILE A 20 -3.12 -16.02 -8.60
N ASP A 21 -3.47 -17.29 -8.48
CA ASP A 21 -4.52 -17.77 -7.60
C ASP A 21 -4.13 -19.12 -6.99
N ASP A 22 -4.61 -19.39 -5.78
CA ASP A 22 -4.42 -20.66 -5.08
C ASP A 22 -2.96 -21.16 -5.03
N CYS A 23 -2.01 -20.24 -4.85
CA CYS A 23 -0.57 -20.52 -4.82
C CYS A 23 0.04 -20.48 -3.41
N LEU A 24 1.21 -21.11 -3.26
CA LEU A 24 2.09 -20.99 -2.09
C LEU A 24 3.49 -20.53 -2.54
N PHE A 25 3.95 -19.40 -2.00
CA PHE A 25 5.31 -18.89 -2.16
C PHE A 25 6.02 -18.92 -0.81
N GLU A 26 7.00 -19.80 -0.65
CA GLU A 26 7.70 -19.96 0.62
C GLU A 26 9.22 -20.01 0.48
N ASN A 27 9.91 -19.49 1.51
CA ASN A 27 11.37 -19.56 1.65
C ASN A 27 12.17 -19.00 0.46
N ASN A 28 11.58 -18.08 -0.30
CA ASN A 28 12.26 -17.43 -1.42
C ASN A 28 13.16 -16.30 -0.92
N GLN A 29 14.43 -16.28 -1.32
CA GLN A 29 15.36 -15.23 -0.89
C GLN A 29 15.05 -13.85 -1.50
N GLY A 30 14.49 -13.81 -2.71
CA GLY A 30 14.24 -12.58 -3.48
C GLY A 30 12.90 -11.89 -3.22
N GLY A 31 12.15 -12.33 -2.19
CA GLY A 31 10.73 -11.99 -2.03
C GLY A 31 9.82 -13.04 -2.66
N GLY A 32 8.50 -12.86 -2.57
CA GLY A 32 7.54 -13.85 -3.06
C GLY A 32 7.04 -13.58 -4.48
N VAL A 33 6.26 -12.52 -4.67
CA VAL A 33 5.68 -12.14 -5.97
C VAL A 33 6.22 -10.78 -6.38
N ARG A 34 6.72 -10.67 -7.62
CA ARG A 34 7.20 -9.43 -8.19
C ARG A 34 6.60 -9.19 -9.57
N VAL A 35 5.88 -8.07 -9.71
CA VAL A 35 5.26 -7.64 -10.97
C VAL A 35 5.74 -6.26 -11.33
N LEU A 36 6.20 -6.13 -12.57
CA LEU A 36 6.70 -4.89 -13.16
C LEU A 36 5.94 -4.69 -14.47
N SER A 37 5.22 -3.58 -14.58
CA SER A 37 4.57 -3.14 -15.82
C SER A 37 5.13 -1.79 -16.24
N VAL A 38 5.44 -1.67 -17.53
CA VAL A 38 5.90 -0.46 -18.19
C VAL A 38 5.18 -0.35 -19.54
N GLY A 39 4.85 0.87 -19.96
CA GLY A 39 4.23 1.13 -21.26
C GLY A 39 2.95 1.96 -21.18
N GLU A 40 2.31 2.13 -22.33
CA GLU A 40 1.12 2.98 -22.48
C GLU A 40 -0.16 2.37 -21.88
N MET A 41 -0.21 1.04 -21.79
CA MET A 41 -1.32 0.27 -21.23
C MET A 41 -0.77 -0.95 -20.49
N GLY A 42 -0.99 -1.01 -19.18
CA GLY A 42 -0.62 -2.15 -18.34
C GLY A 42 -1.74 -3.20 -18.28
N PRO A 43 -1.40 -4.49 -18.10
CA PRO A 43 -2.40 -5.53 -17.92
C PRO A 43 -3.09 -5.40 -16.55
N ASP A 44 -4.34 -5.85 -16.46
CA ASP A 44 -4.98 -6.06 -15.17
C ASP A 44 -4.19 -7.09 -14.36
N PHE A 45 -4.07 -6.87 -13.06
CA PHE A 45 -3.36 -7.79 -12.19
C PHE A 45 -4.23 -8.25 -11.03
N VAL A 46 -4.32 -9.56 -10.84
CA VAL A 46 -5.05 -10.20 -9.75
C VAL A 46 -4.14 -11.19 -9.03
N LEU A 47 -3.94 -10.97 -7.74
CA LEU A 47 -3.36 -11.93 -6.80
C LEU A 47 -4.43 -12.31 -5.79
N ALA A 48 -4.88 -13.55 -5.81
CA ALA A 48 -5.97 -14.04 -4.97
C ALA A 48 -5.62 -15.34 -4.25
N ASN A 49 -6.25 -15.58 -3.10
CA ASN A 49 -6.24 -16.85 -2.35
C ASN A 49 -4.85 -17.48 -2.15
N THR A 50 -3.81 -16.64 -2.05
CA THR A 50 -2.41 -17.08 -2.08
C THR A 50 -1.77 -16.95 -0.71
N ARG A 51 -0.82 -17.83 -0.41
CA ARG A 51 -0.01 -17.78 0.81
C ARG A 51 1.43 -17.40 0.49
N LEU A 52 1.96 -16.41 1.19
CA LEU A 52 3.35 -15.98 1.13
C LEU A 52 3.97 -16.12 2.50
N LEU A 53 4.88 -17.08 2.66
CA LEU A 53 5.41 -17.49 3.97
C LEU A 53 6.94 -17.40 3.98
N ASN A 54 7.50 -16.67 4.94
CA ASN A 54 8.95 -16.67 5.18
C ASN A 54 9.79 -16.33 3.93
N ASN A 55 9.38 -15.34 3.13
CA ASN A 55 10.17 -14.88 1.99
C ASN A 55 10.98 -13.63 2.34
N GLY A 56 12.10 -13.50 1.65
CA GLY A 56 13.05 -12.42 1.75
C GLY A 56 14.26 -12.80 2.60
N LEU A 57 15.44 -12.48 2.08
CA LEU A 57 16.68 -12.52 2.84
C LEU A 57 16.88 -11.18 3.56
N ALA A 58 16.96 -11.22 4.89
CA ALA A 58 17.28 -10.05 5.69
C ALA A 58 18.75 -9.63 5.48
N LEU A 59 18.95 -8.39 5.04
CA LEU A 59 20.26 -7.77 4.88
C LEU A 59 20.56 -6.92 6.11
N LEU A 60 21.63 -7.30 6.83
CA LEU A 60 22.12 -6.62 8.05
C LEU A 60 21.07 -6.46 9.16
N ASN A 61 19.99 -7.23 9.14
CA ASN A 61 18.81 -7.02 10.00
C ASN A 61 18.24 -5.60 9.91
N LEU A 62 18.37 -4.95 8.75
CA LEU A 62 17.90 -3.58 8.51
C LEU A 62 16.83 -3.51 7.43
N THR A 63 16.91 -4.38 6.42
CA THR A 63 16.01 -4.37 5.26
C THR A 63 15.97 -5.76 4.64
N GLY A 64 14.96 -6.04 3.84
CA GLY A 64 14.90 -7.20 2.96
C GLY A 64 13.97 -6.93 1.79
N PRO A 65 13.88 -7.85 0.81
CA PRO A 65 13.02 -7.66 -0.34
C PRO A 65 11.53 -7.82 0.05
N PRO A 66 10.64 -7.07 -0.60
CA PRO A 66 9.20 -7.18 -0.40
C PRO A 66 8.64 -8.59 -0.67
N GLY A 67 7.66 -9.02 0.13
CA GLY A 67 6.90 -10.25 -0.10
C GLY A 67 6.06 -10.16 -1.37
N ILE A 68 5.29 -9.08 -1.52
CA ILE A 68 4.60 -8.71 -2.76
C ILE A 68 5.14 -7.35 -3.21
N PHE A 69 5.74 -7.30 -4.40
CA PHE A 69 6.19 -6.07 -5.04
C PHE A 69 5.47 -5.81 -6.34
N LEU A 70 4.80 -4.68 -6.41
CA LEU A 70 4.06 -4.23 -7.58
C LEU A 70 4.60 -2.87 -8.00
N ARG A 71 5.11 -2.78 -9.23
CA ARG A 71 5.36 -1.49 -9.88
C ARG A 71 4.56 -1.48 -11.17
N LEU A 72 3.45 -0.75 -11.16
CA LEU A 72 2.43 -0.84 -12.18
C LEU A 72 2.24 0.52 -12.85
N ALA A 73 2.42 0.56 -14.17
CA ALA A 73 2.11 1.70 -15.01
C ALA A 73 0.80 1.46 -15.76
N ASN A 74 -0.08 2.48 -15.79
CA ASN A 74 -1.29 2.51 -16.62
C ASN A 74 -2.13 1.23 -16.52
N THR A 75 -2.25 0.67 -15.32
CA THR A 75 -2.87 -0.63 -15.05
C THR A 75 -4.31 -0.43 -14.60
N PRO A 76 -5.33 -0.77 -15.41
CA PRO A 76 -6.71 -0.37 -15.11
C PRO A 76 -7.24 -0.99 -13.80
N ARG A 77 -7.02 -2.29 -13.58
CA ARG A 77 -7.46 -3.01 -12.38
C ARG A 77 -6.30 -3.68 -11.67
N LEU A 78 -6.23 -3.47 -10.36
CA LEU A 78 -5.36 -4.19 -9.45
C LEU A 78 -6.22 -4.85 -8.38
N ALA A 79 -6.05 -6.14 -8.12
CA ALA A 79 -6.64 -6.83 -6.98
C ALA A 79 -5.58 -7.65 -6.22
N VAL A 80 -5.47 -7.43 -4.90
CA VAL A 80 -4.75 -8.30 -3.97
C VAL A 80 -5.74 -8.70 -2.90
N ALA A 81 -6.24 -9.94 -2.97
CA ALA A 81 -7.37 -10.36 -2.15
C ALA A 81 -7.18 -11.73 -1.51
N ASN A 82 -7.72 -11.92 -0.31
CA ASN A 82 -7.76 -13.21 0.39
C ASN A 82 -6.36 -13.84 0.56
N CYS A 83 -5.30 -13.04 0.66
CA CYS A 83 -3.94 -13.54 0.79
C CYS A 83 -3.48 -13.59 2.26
N LEU A 84 -2.70 -14.61 2.60
CA LEU A 84 -1.94 -14.67 3.85
C LEU A 84 -0.48 -14.28 3.56
N VAL A 85 -0.02 -13.16 4.12
CA VAL A 85 1.36 -12.68 3.99
C VAL A 85 2.00 -12.66 5.37
N ARG A 86 2.89 -13.61 5.61
CA ARG A 86 3.45 -13.86 6.94
C ARG A 86 4.96 -14.01 6.90
N TRP A 87 5.63 -13.44 7.91
CA TRP A 87 7.08 -13.56 8.10
C TRP A 87 7.91 -13.10 6.91
N GLN A 88 7.46 -12.09 6.17
CA GLN A 88 8.28 -11.51 5.11
C GLN A 88 9.39 -10.66 5.75
N ALA A 89 10.61 -10.80 5.22
CA ALA A 89 11.74 -9.96 5.57
C ALA A 89 11.80 -8.78 4.59
N GLY A 90 11.20 -7.65 4.95
CA GLY A 90 10.98 -6.49 4.09
C GLY A 90 9.52 -6.03 4.13
N HIS A 91 9.09 -5.31 3.08
CA HIS A 91 7.69 -4.89 3.00
C HIS A 91 6.77 -6.09 2.78
N ALA A 92 5.62 -6.18 3.45
CA ALA A 92 4.69 -7.29 3.18
C ALA A 92 4.01 -7.10 1.82
N ILE A 93 3.40 -5.93 1.61
CA ILE A 93 2.91 -5.46 0.32
C ILE A 93 3.52 -4.10 0.01
N GLN A 94 4.20 -4.00 -1.13
CA GLN A 94 4.73 -2.75 -1.66
C GLN A 94 4.19 -2.52 -3.07
N ALA A 95 3.43 -1.45 -3.25
CA ALA A 95 2.86 -1.05 -4.53
C ALA A 95 3.24 0.38 -4.91
N HIS A 96 3.72 0.52 -6.14
CA HIS A 96 4.02 1.78 -6.81
C HIS A 96 3.13 1.89 -8.05
N LEU A 97 2.10 2.73 -7.97
CA LEU A 97 1.07 2.88 -9.01
C LEU A 97 1.26 4.21 -9.73
N THR A 98 1.48 4.17 -11.03
CA THR A 98 1.68 5.38 -11.84
C THR A 98 0.74 5.36 -13.02
N ALA A 99 0.08 6.48 -13.29
CA ALA A 99 -0.67 6.68 -14.53
C ALA A 99 -0.32 8.01 -15.17
N ASP A 100 -0.47 8.12 -16.49
CA ASP A 100 -0.28 9.35 -17.27
C ASP A 100 -1.54 10.24 -17.27
N GLN A 101 -2.73 9.66 -17.06
CA GLN A 101 -4.02 10.36 -17.06
C GLN A 101 -5.08 9.62 -16.24
N VAL A 102 -6.15 10.34 -15.85
CA VAL A 102 -7.27 9.79 -15.05
C VAL A 102 -7.90 8.54 -15.69
N THR A 103 -8.04 8.51 -17.02
CA THR A 103 -8.67 7.38 -17.75
C THR A 103 -7.83 6.10 -17.71
N LYS A 104 -6.54 6.21 -17.42
CA LYS A 104 -5.59 5.09 -17.25
C LYS A 104 -5.18 4.88 -15.78
N GLY A 105 -5.81 5.61 -14.87
CA GLY A 105 -5.61 5.51 -13.44
C GLY A 105 -5.96 4.12 -12.91
N THR A 106 -5.12 3.59 -12.04
CA THR A 106 -5.36 2.28 -11.42
C THR A 106 -6.54 2.35 -10.47
N ARG A 107 -7.51 1.44 -10.64
CA ARG A 107 -8.52 1.11 -9.64
C ARG A 107 -8.06 -0.12 -8.87
N GLY A 108 -7.45 0.11 -7.72
CA GLY A 108 -6.90 -0.94 -6.86
C GLY A 108 -7.91 -1.46 -5.83
N ASN A 109 -7.83 -2.75 -5.52
CA ASN A 109 -8.58 -3.39 -4.46
C ASN A 109 -7.65 -4.27 -3.63
N ILE A 110 -7.46 -3.93 -2.35
CA ILE A 110 -6.63 -4.69 -1.42
C ILE A 110 -7.52 -5.11 -0.26
N THR A 111 -8.04 -6.33 -0.30
CA THR A 111 -9.11 -6.75 0.63
C THR A 111 -8.96 -8.13 1.22
N ASN A 112 -9.45 -8.32 2.44
CA ASN A 112 -9.48 -9.61 3.12
C ASN A 112 -8.10 -10.27 3.27
N ASN A 113 -7.03 -9.48 3.34
CA ASN A 113 -5.69 -10.01 3.51
C ASN A 113 -5.31 -10.11 4.99
N VAL A 114 -4.54 -11.13 5.33
CA VAL A 114 -3.96 -11.33 6.66
C VAL A 114 -2.46 -11.06 6.55
N LEU A 115 -2.00 -9.93 7.09
CA LEU A 115 -0.63 -9.46 7.01
C LEU A 115 -0.01 -9.48 8.41
N VAL A 116 0.70 -10.57 8.76
CA VAL A 116 1.09 -10.81 10.15
C VAL A 116 2.54 -11.19 10.34
N ARG A 117 3.15 -10.73 11.44
CA ARG A 117 4.52 -11.09 11.84
C ARG A 117 5.58 -10.80 10.76
N ASN A 118 5.35 -9.79 9.93
CA ASN A 118 6.33 -9.29 8.97
C ASN A 118 7.32 -8.36 9.69
N HIS A 119 8.53 -8.23 9.16
CA HIS A 119 9.59 -7.49 9.83
C HIS A 119 10.50 -6.75 8.84
N LEU A 120 11.21 -5.72 9.31
CA LEU A 120 12.22 -4.96 8.55
C LEU A 120 11.70 -4.12 7.37
N GLY A 121 10.38 -4.06 7.17
CA GLY A 121 9.73 -3.18 6.21
C GLY A 121 8.30 -2.84 6.64
N GLY A 122 7.66 -1.94 5.91
CA GLY A 122 6.25 -1.60 6.14
C GLY A 122 5.31 -2.72 5.67
N VAL A 123 4.20 -2.90 6.37
CA VAL A 123 3.22 -3.95 6.08
C VAL A 123 2.43 -3.63 4.82
N LEU A 124 1.96 -2.40 4.69
CA LEU A 124 1.22 -1.95 3.52
C LEU A 124 1.81 -0.63 3.04
N TRP A 125 2.54 -0.68 1.92
CA TRP A 125 3.26 0.47 1.37
C TRP A 125 2.71 0.82 0.00
N LEU A 126 1.78 1.77 -0.04
CA LEU A 126 1.10 2.23 -1.24
C LEU A 126 1.59 3.60 -1.62
N THR A 127 2.13 3.72 -2.82
CA THR A 127 2.58 4.99 -3.36
C THR A 127 2.17 5.13 -4.81
N GLY A 128 1.98 6.35 -5.27
CA GLY A 128 1.63 6.61 -6.65
C GLY A 128 1.40 8.07 -6.94
N ASN A 129 0.62 8.34 -7.97
CA ASN A 129 0.16 9.68 -8.34
C ASN A 129 -1.38 9.80 -8.32
N HIS A 130 -1.88 11.03 -8.37
CA HIS A 130 -3.26 11.43 -8.07
C HIS A 130 -4.34 10.84 -8.99
N PHE A 131 -3.93 10.18 -10.07
CA PHE A 131 -4.84 9.47 -10.97
C PHE A 131 -5.27 8.10 -10.42
N ASN A 132 -4.56 7.54 -9.45
CA ASN A 132 -4.85 6.20 -8.93
C ASN A 132 -5.74 6.27 -7.69
N THR A 133 -6.67 5.33 -7.61
CA THR A 133 -7.57 5.16 -6.47
C THR A 133 -7.52 3.71 -6.00
N VAL A 134 -7.36 3.50 -4.69
CA VAL A 134 -7.30 2.17 -4.10
C VAL A 134 -8.37 2.03 -3.01
N ASN A 135 -9.13 0.94 -3.05
CA ASN A 135 -9.93 0.47 -1.92
C ASN A 135 -9.07 -0.46 -1.06
N VAL A 136 -9.00 -0.19 0.24
CA VAL A 136 -8.30 -1.04 1.21
C VAL A 136 -9.27 -1.40 2.32
N SER A 137 -9.80 -2.61 2.31
CA SER A 137 -10.80 -2.98 3.31
C SER A 137 -10.74 -4.41 3.84
N ASN A 138 -11.22 -4.60 5.07
CA ASN A 138 -11.28 -5.90 5.74
C ASN A 138 -9.93 -6.61 5.84
N ASN A 139 -8.82 -5.88 5.92
CA ASN A 139 -7.50 -6.47 6.11
C ASN A 139 -7.18 -6.57 7.61
N TYR A 140 -6.49 -7.65 7.99
CA TYR A 140 -5.99 -7.88 9.35
C TYR A 140 -4.46 -7.73 9.36
N LEU A 141 -3.97 -6.65 9.96
CA LEU A 141 -2.56 -6.30 10.05
C LEU A 141 -2.14 -6.43 11.52
N ALA A 142 -1.37 -7.47 11.87
CA ALA A 142 -1.02 -7.69 13.27
C ALA A 142 0.37 -8.25 13.56
N HIS A 143 0.90 -7.89 14.72
CA HIS A 143 2.18 -8.40 15.24
C HIS A 143 3.37 -8.15 14.31
N ASN A 144 3.34 -7.09 13.50
CA ASN A 144 4.43 -6.75 12.60
C ASN A 144 5.44 -5.82 13.30
N ASP A 145 6.74 -6.03 13.06
CA ASP A 145 7.81 -5.14 13.54
C ASP A 145 8.54 -4.47 12.37
N CYS A 146 8.07 -3.28 12.02
CA CYS A 146 8.55 -2.49 10.90
C CYS A 146 9.83 -1.71 11.23
N GLY A 147 10.34 -1.78 12.46
CA GLY A 147 11.49 -1.00 12.93
C GLY A 147 11.33 0.49 12.65
N ARG A 148 12.26 1.08 11.86
CA ARG A 148 12.24 2.51 11.51
C ARG A 148 11.34 2.86 10.32
N ARG A 149 10.57 1.91 9.78
CA ARG A 149 9.60 2.13 8.69
C ARG A 149 8.20 2.31 9.26
N ASP A 150 7.36 3.02 8.54
CA ASP A 150 5.93 3.13 8.87
C ASP A 150 5.25 1.76 8.62
N VAL A 151 4.28 1.39 9.46
CA VAL A 151 3.52 0.13 9.30
C VAL A 151 2.66 0.21 8.03
N ILE A 152 1.92 1.31 7.88
CA ILE A 152 1.11 1.60 6.71
C ILE A 152 1.54 2.95 6.16
N ARG A 153 1.83 2.99 4.86
CA ARG A 153 2.10 4.22 4.14
C ARG A 153 1.19 4.34 2.93
N VAL A 154 0.58 5.50 2.81
CA VAL A 154 -0.22 5.92 1.65
C VAL A 154 0.36 7.24 1.17
N ALA A 155 0.88 7.28 -0.06
CA ALA A 155 1.47 8.49 -0.61
C ALA A 155 1.13 8.77 -2.08
N GLY A 156 0.66 9.99 -2.36
CA GLY A 156 0.46 10.51 -3.71
C GLY A 156 -0.73 9.92 -4.49
N LEU A 157 -1.43 8.92 -3.95
CA LEU A 157 -2.66 8.35 -4.53
C LEU A 157 -3.86 8.55 -3.58
N LEU A 158 -5.07 8.30 -4.08
CA LEU A 158 -6.30 8.36 -3.30
C LEU A 158 -6.65 6.99 -2.72
N VAL A 159 -6.99 6.92 -1.43
CA VAL A 159 -7.57 5.72 -0.82
C VAL A 159 -9.03 5.97 -0.46
N HIS A 160 -9.93 5.24 -1.12
CA HIS A 160 -11.36 5.53 -1.03
C HIS A 160 -12.20 4.25 -1.15
N PRO A 161 -12.61 3.63 -0.04
CA PRO A 161 -12.16 3.88 1.35
C PRO A 161 -10.93 3.06 1.76
N PHE A 162 -10.27 3.53 2.84
CA PHE A 162 -9.51 2.69 3.76
C PHE A 162 -10.45 2.30 4.90
N GLY A 163 -11.10 1.14 4.82
CA GLY A 163 -12.26 0.83 5.66
C GLY A 163 -12.26 -0.52 6.32
N ASP A 164 -12.82 -0.62 7.53
CA ASP A 164 -13.10 -1.92 8.17
C ASP A 164 -11.84 -2.78 8.38
N ASN A 165 -10.65 -2.17 8.46
CA ASN A 165 -9.39 -2.87 8.70
C ASN A 165 -9.10 -2.99 10.20
N THR A 166 -8.48 -4.10 10.60
CA THR A 166 -7.98 -4.30 11.96
C THR A 166 -6.46 -4.16 11.96
N VAL A 167 -5.95 -3.21 12.74
CA VAL A 167 -4.53 -2.90 12.89
C VAL A 167 -4.18 -3.08 14.36
N TYR A 168 -3.57 -4.22 14.69
CA TYR A 168 -3.41 -4.68 16.07
C TYR A 168 -1.96 -5.02 16.41
N ASP A 169 -1.44 -4.48 17.53
CA ASP A 169 -0.13 -4.86 18.09
C ASP A 169 1.01 -4.79 17.05
N ASN A 170 1.06 -3.72 16.27
CA ASN A 170 2.16 -3.46 15.34
C ASN A 170 3.12 -2.43 15.92
N ARG A 171 4.40 -2.59 15.56
CA ARG A 171 5.48 -1.67 15.90
C ARG A 171 6.09 -1.07 14.63
N GLY A 172 6.28 0.24 14.60
CA GLY A 172 6.89 0.93 13.46
C GLY A 172 7.15 2.40 13.76
N ASN A 173 7.75 3.14 12.82
CA ASN A 173 8.00 4.57 12.98
C ASN A 173 6.70 5.36 13.22
N LEU A 174 5.74 5.19 12.32
CA LEU A 174 4.33 5.57 12.46
C LEU A 174 3.45 4.36 12.13
N ILE A 175 2.21 4.32 12.64
CA ILE A 175 1.30 3.22 12.31
C ILE A 175 0.63 3.47 10.96
N LEU A 176 0.06 4.65 10.75
CA LEU A 176 -0.49 5.08 9.47
C LEU A 176 0.12 6.42 9.07
N ASN A 177 0.81 6.44 7.94
CA ASN A 177 1.35 7.65 7.33
C ASN A 177 0.61 7.96 6.03
N SER A 178 -0.30 8.93 6.09
CA SER A 178 -1.08 9.42 4.96
C SER A 178 -0.50 10.75 4.46
N THR A 179 0.47 10.67 3.56
CA THR A 179 1.11 11.85 2.97
C THR A 179 0.60 12.13 1.56
N ALA A 180 -0.03 13.27 1.34
CA ALA A 180 -0.19 13.82 -0.01
C ALA A 180 1.16 14.38 -0.46
N ALA A 181 2.06 13.53 -0.94
CA ALA A 181 3.32 14.00 -1.51
C ALA A 181 3.04 14.78 -2.80
N ALA A 182 3.53 16.03 -2.89
CA ALA A 182 3.75 16.90 -4.06
C ALA A 182 2.61 17.19 -5.04
N GLU A 183 1.59 16.35 -5.14
CA GLU A 183 0.51 16.49 -6.10
C GLU A 183 -0.71 17.05 -5.38
N GLY A 184 -1.25 18.15 -5.91
CA GLY A 184 -2.37 18.89 -5.36
C GLY A 184 -3.69 18.13 -5.44
N LEU A 185 -3.77 16.96 -4.78
CA LEU A 185 -4.96 16.13 -4.66
C LEU A 185 -6.16 16.99 -4.28
N THR A 186 -7.13 17.10 -5.19
CA THR A 186 -8.35 17.89 -5.00
C THR A 186 -9.25 17.29 -3.91
N GLN A 187 -9.11 15.99 -3.65
CA GLN A 187 -9.84 15.22 -2.65
C GLN A 187 -8.87 14.49 -1.70
N GLY A 188 -9.25 14.35 -0.43
CA GLY A 188 -8.51 13.52 0.53
C GLY A 188 -9.00 12.08 0.53
N SER A 189 -8.16 11.18 1.05
CA SER A 189 -8.53 9.79 1.30
C SER A 189 -9.52 9.70 2.46
N VAL A 190 -10.33 8.64 2.45
CA VAL A 190 -11.35 8.39 3.47
C VAL A 190 -10.95 7.18 4.28
N TYR A 191 -10.77 7.37 5.59
CA TYR A 191 -10.44 6.34 6.56
C TYR A 191 -11.64 6.12 7.46
N ARG A 192 -12.28 4.94 7.38
CA ARG A 192 -13.53 4.71 8.12
C ARG A 192 -13.64 3.36 8.82
N ARG A 193 -14.20 3.31 10.03
CA ARG A 193 -14.47 2.06 10.76
C ARG A 193 -13.26 1.13 10.93
N ASN A 194 -12.07 1.69 11.03
CA ASN A 194 -10.86 0.89 11.28
C ASN A 194 -10.63 0.75 12.79
N GLY A 195 -10.11 -0.40 13.21
CA GLY A 195 -9.68 -0.64 14.60
C GLY A 195 -8.17 -0.56 14.72
N PHE A 196 -7.65 0.50 15.37
CA PHE A 196 -6.24 0.64 15.71
C PHE A 196 -6.04 0.40 17.20
N GLN A 197 -5.46 -0.74 17.56
CA GLN A 197 -5.35 -1.17 18.95
C GLN A 197 -3.96 -1.70 19.30
N ALA A 198 -3.46 -1.33 20.47
CA ALA A 198 -2.18 -1.79 21.03
C ALA A 198 -0.96 -1.57 20.13
N ASN A 199 -1.03 -0.68 19.15
CA ASN A 199 0.11 -0.38 18.29
C ASN A 199 1.11 0.56 18.97
N GLN A 200 2.37 0.48 18.56
CA GLN A 200 3.47 1.28 19.09
C GLN A 200 4.21 2.03 17.97
N ALA A 201 4.03 3.35 17.95
CA ALA A 201 4.79 4.28 17.13
C ALA A 201 6.15 4.60 17.80
N LEU A 202 7.22 4.50 17.03
CA LEU A 202 8.60 4.64 17.49
C LEU A 202 9.20 6.02 17.19
N ASP A 203 8.57 6.84 16.34
CA ASP A 203 9.06 8.19 16.04
C ASP A 203 9.13 9.01 17.34
N HIS A 204 10.34 9.30 17.83
CA HIS A 204 10.55 10.02 19.09
C HIS A 204 9.93 11.41 19.13
N ARG A 205 9.76 12.06 17.97
CA ARG A 205 9.16 13.39 17.87
C ARG A 205 7.65 13.29 17.76
N ARG A 206 7.15 12.22 17.12
CA ARG A 206 5.77 12.17 16.65
C ARG A 206 4.87 11.15 17.29
N ARG A 207 5.40 10.04 17.85
CA ARG A 207 4.72 8.93 18.54
C ARG A 207 3.19 8.89 18.34
N ALA A 208 2.76 8.94 17.08
CA ALA A 208 1.38 9.12 16.71
C ALA A 208 0.91 7.88 15.97
N THR A 209 -0.33 7.46 16.23
CA THR A 209 -0.93 6.36 15.48
C THR A 209 -1.07 6.77 14.01
N VAL A 210 -1.69 7.92 13.75
CA VAL A 210 -1.92 8.44 12.41
C VAL A 210 -1.19 9.77 12.21
N PHE A 211 -0.45 9.87 11.11
CA PHE A 211 0.08 11.13 10.61
C PHE A 211 -0.55 11.49 9.26
N CYS A 212 -1.04 12.73 9.15
CA CYS A 212 -1.62 13.26 7.93
C CYS A 212 -0.93 14.56 7.51
N SER A 213 -0.49 14.62 6.25
CA SER A 213 0.15 15.83 5.72
C SER A 213 -0.83 16.85 5.09
N ASN A 214 -2.09 16.47 4.89
CA ASN A 214 -3.12 17.36 4.35
C ASN A 214 -4.37 17.33 5.25
N ALA A 215 -5.10 18.45 5.28
CA ALA A 215 -6.34 18.60 6.07
C ALA A 215 -7.59 18.05 5.36
N ARG A 216 -7.46 17.51 4.14
CA ARG A 216 -8.58 17.00 3.34
C ARG A 216 -8.91 15.53 3.65
N GLN A 217 -8.05 14.83 4.39
CA GLN A 217 -8.31 13.45 4.82
C GLN A 217 -9.54 13.39 5.72
N ILE A 218 -10.38 12.39 5.52
CA ILE A 218 -11.60 12.18 6.30
C ILE A 218 -11.40 10.96 7.20
N PHE A 219 -11.69 11.10 8.50
CA PHE A 219 -11.63 10.03 9.49
C PHE A 219 -13.00 9.85 10.14
N GLU A 220 -13.67 8.74 9.89
CA GLU A 220 -15.04 8.45 10.34
C GLU A 220 -15.10 7.15 11.14
N ASP A 221 -15.71 7.16 12.33
CA ASP A 221 -16.00 5.96 13.12
C ASP A 221 -14.81 5.02 13.37
N ASN A 222 -13.58 5.54 13.41
CA ASN A 222 -12.39 4.74 13.68
C ASN A 222 -12.22 4.57 15.20
N TYR A 223 -11.88 3.36 15.61
CA TYR A 223 -11.56 3.05 17.00
C TYR A 223 -10.06 3.12 17.22
N PHE A 224 -9.63 3.95 18.18
CA PHE A 224 -8.24 4.13 18.54
C PHE A 224 -8.02 3.79 20.01
N ARG A 225 -7.11 2.86 20.29
CA ARG A 225 -6.65 2.53 21.64
C ARG A 225 -5.20 2.06 21.59
N ASN A 226 -4.27 3.01 21.56
CA ASN A 226 -2.84 2.74 21.45
C ASN A 226 -2.09 3.35 22.65
N PRO A 227 -2.06 2.68 23.82
CA PRO A 227 -1.50 3.25 25.05
C PRO A 227 -0.01 3.59 24.96
N ALA A 228 0.72 2.97 24.03
CA ALA A 228 2.12 3.24 23.79
C ALA A 228 2.36 4.50 22.92
N ASN A 229 1.31 5.11 22.36
CA ASN A 229 1.39 6.30 21.52
C ASN A 229 1.00 7.54 22.33
N LEU A 230 1.63 8.67 22.02
CA LEU A 230 1.32 9.95 22.66
C LEU A 230 0.08 10.60 22.04
N TYR A 231 -0.12 10.38 20.74
CA TYR A 231 -1.22 10.95 19.97
C TYR A 231 -1.87 9.86 19.12
N GLU A 232 -3.18 9.92 18.93
CA GLU A 232 -3.85 9.03 17.98
C GLU A 232 -3.83 9.65 16.56
N LEU A 233 -3.98 10.96 16.45
CA LEU A 233 -3.95 11.68 15.18
C LEU A 233 -3.06 12.92 15.28
N TRP A 234 -2.11 13.06 14.36
CA TRP A 234 -1.31 14.26 14.17
C TRP A 234 -1.43 14.74 12.71
N MET A 235 -1.95 15.96 12.53
CA MET A 235 -1.87 16.68 11.26
C MET A 235 -0.73 17.71 11.25
N GLY A 236 0.09 17.74 10.19
CA GLY A 236 1.15 18.74 10.10
C GLY A 236 1.85 18.81 8.75
N ASN A 237 2.32 20.01 8.41
CA ASN A 237 3.25 20.19 7.30
C ASN A 237 4.67 19.80 7.76
N GLN A 238 5.39 19.04 6.94
CA GLN A 238 6.79 18.74 7.17
C GLN A 238 7.64 19.88 6.63
N THR A 239 7.68 21.02 7.32
CA THR A 239 8.70 22.03 7.05
C THR A 239 10.02 21.48 7.60
N LEU A 240 10.87 20.99 6.69
CA LEU A 240 12.27 20.72 7.00
C LEU A 240 12.97 22.08 7.11
N LEU A 241 13.19 22.57 8.32
CA LEU A 241 14.20 23.61 8.55
C LEU A 241 15.56 22.95 8.29
N LYS A 242 16.18 23.34 7.17
CA LYS A 242 17.58 23.01 6.88
C LYS A 242 18.50 23.92 7.66
#